data_AF-A0A936NRY0-F1
#
_entry.id   AF-A0A936NRY0-F1
#
_cell.length_a   1.000
_cell.length_b   1.000
_cell.length_c   1.000
_cell.angle_alpha   90.00
_cell.angle_beta   90.00
_cell.angle_gamma   90.00
#
_symmetry.space_group_name_H-M   'P 1'
#
loop_
_entity.id
_entity.type
_entity.pdbx_description
1 polymer ?
#
loop_
_entity_poly.entity_id
_entity_poly.type
_entity_poly.pdbx_seq_one_letter_code
_entity_poly.pdbx_strand_id
1 'polypeptide(L)'
;MRLTKITAIALNTFRESVRNRVWYGLVIFILLLTAASLVLGRLAIGSESRIIIDMGLSGMTIFGVIYSIYLGLGLVTGEIERRTIDVVLSRPVRRYQFLAGKYLGLLLTLGAGCLFMTIAIDLALLYAQGGFDALQLKIWPAAYLIYLELAIVTSIALMFSSFSSPALSALLTLLVYLIGRWGPDLDQLTRTVGSTAGRVIGRLVYHLLPNLANFNTINETARGEAVPVITIGWNSLYAACYVTAVIAASVLIFERRNFK
;
A
#
# COMPACT_ATOMS: atom_id res chain seq x y z
N MET A 1 14.46 -4.72 -26.29
CA MET A 1 13.23 -5.43 -26.75
C MET A 1 12.41 -6.10 -25.63
N ARG A 2 13.02 -6.66 -24.56
CA ARG A 2 12.27 -7.24 -23.42
C ARG A 2 11.75 -6.19 -22.41
N LEU A 3 12.58 -5.22 -22.04
CA LEU A 3 12.19 -4.11 -21.13
C LEU A 3 11.04 -3.27 -21.70
N THR A 4 11.04 -3.03 -23.02
CA THR A 4 9.99 -2.29 -23.73
C THR A 4 8.62 -2.93 -23.63
N LYS A 5 8.54 -4.26 -23.48
CA LYS A 5 7.26 -4.97 -23.30
C LYS A 5 6.73 -4.81 -21.87
N ILE A 6 7.60 -4.91 -20.87
CA ILE A 6 7.23 -4.74 -19.46
C ILE A 6 6.71 -3.33 -19.20
N THR A 7 7.42 -2.32 -19.72
CA THR A 7 7.02 -0.91 -19.60
C THR A 7 5.72 -0.61 -20.32
N ALA A 8 5.49 -1.21 -21.50
CA ALA A 8 4.23 -1.05 -22.23
C ALA A 8 3.04 -1.64 -21.46
N ILE A 9 3.21 -2.83 -20.86
CA ILE A 9 2.18 -3.44 -20.00
C ILE A 9 1.92 -2.55 -18.79
N ALA A 10 2.98 -2.11 -18.10
CA ALA A 10 2.88 -1.25 -16.92
C ALA A 10 2.12 0.05 -17.21
N LEU A 11 2.46 0.73 -18.31
CA LEU A 11 1.82 1.98 -18.69
C LEU A 11 0.36 1.80 -19.10
N ASN A 12 0.05 0.68 -19.75
CA ASN A 12 -1.33 0.33 -20.07
C ASN A 12 -2.16 0.08 -18.81
N THR A 13 -1.64 -0.74 -17.88
CA THR A 13 -2.29 -1.01 -16.59
C THR A 13 -2.46 0.27 -15.77
N PHE A 14 -1.47 1.17 -15.77
CA PHE A 14 -1.58 2.47 -15.11
C PHE A 14 -2.73 3.30 -15.70
N ARG A 15 -2.79 3.44 -17.03
CA ARG A 15 -3.86 4.19 -17.72
C ARG A 15 -5.24 3.60 -17.47
N GLU A 16 -5.35 2.28 -17.46
CA GLU A 16 -6.58 1.58 -17.12
C GLU A 16 -7.02 1.86 -15.68
N SER A 17 -6.09 1.76 -14.74
CA SER A 17 -6.36 1.92 -13.31
C SER A 17 -6.75 3.35 -12.94
N VAL A 18 -6.05 4.36 -13.49
CA VAL A 18 -6.35 5.78 -13.27
C VAL A 18 -7.68 6.20 -13.89
N ARG A 19 -8.13 5.52 -14.95
CA ARG A 19 -9.45 5.79 -15.56
C ARG A 19 -10.60 5.16 -14.78
N ASN A 20 -10.31 4.28 -13.82
CA ASN A 20 -11.35 3.63 -13.03
C ASN A 20 -12.05 4.64 -12.10
N ARG A 21 -13.39 4.67 -12.13
CA ARG A 21 -14.21 5.56 -11.30
C ARG A 21 -13.93 5.40 -9.80
N VAL A 22 -13.53 4.21 -9.36
CA VAL A 22 -13.17 3.93 -7.96
C VAL A 22 -11.97 4.77 -7.49
N TRP A 23 -10.99 5.00 -8.36
CA TRP A 23 -9.82 5.83 -8.02
C TRP A 23 -10.24 7.26 -7.69
N TYR A 24 -11.09 7.87 -8.52
CA TYR A 24 -11.60 9.21 -8.28
C TYR A 24 -12.45 9.31 -7.00
N GLY A 25 -13.29 8.31 -6.73
CA GLY A 25 -14.11 8.27 -5.52
C GLY A 25 -13.27 8.27 -4.25
N LEU A 26 -12.19 7.48 -4.21
CA LEU A 26 -11.26 7.45 -3.10
C LEU A 26 -10.50 8.76 -2.94
N VAL A 27 -10.02 9.33 -4.04
CA VAL A 27 -9.30 10.60 -4.02
C VAL A 27 -10.19 11.71 -3.43
N ILE A 28 -11.44 11.80 -3.89
CA ILE A 28 -12.41 12.76 -3.38
C ILE A 28 -12.69 12.53 -1.88
N PHE A 29 -12.83 11.28 -1.44
CA PHE A 29 -13.10 10.98 -0.04
C PHE A 29 -11.95 11.41 0.88
N ILE A 30 -10.70 11.19 0.46
CA ILE A 30 -9.53 11.60 1.25
C ILE A 30 -9.37 13.13 1.24
N LEU A 31 -9.65 13.80 0.12
CA LEU A 31 -9.72 15.27 0.08
C LEU A 31 -10.76 15.81 1.04
N LEU A 32 -11.94 15.17 1.11
CA LEU A 32 -13.00 15.54 2.04
C LEU A 32 -12.54 15.35 3.49
N LEU A 33 -11.89 14.23 3.81
CA LEU A 33 -11.31 14.02 5.14
C LEU A 33 -10.25 15.06 5.49
N THR A 34 -9.40 15.43 4.54
CA THR A 34 -8.38 16.48 4.75
C THR A 34 -9.03 17.85 4.93
N ALA A 35 -10.12 18.14 4.21
CA ALA A 35 -10.89 19.36 4.42
C ALA A 35 -11.61 19.37 5.78
N ALA A 36 -12.12 18.22 6.22
CA ALA A 36 -12.72 18.07 7.55
C ALA A 36 -11.69 18.23 8.67
N SER A 37 -10.45 17.75 8.46
CA SER A 37 -9.37 17.90 9.43
C SER A 37 -8.94 19.35 9.61
N LEU A 38 -9.11 20.23 8.61
CA LEU A 38 -8.92 21.69 8.76
C LEU A 38 -9.91 22.29 9.76
N VAL A 39 -11.17 21.87 9.70
CA VAL A 39 -12.21 22.37 10.63
C VAL A 39 -11.89 21.89 12.05
N LEU A 40 -11.53 20.61 12.21
CA LEU A 40 -11.16 20.05 13.51
C LEU A 40 -9.86 20.67 14.05
N GLY A 41 -8.88 20.93 13.19
CA GLY A 41 -7.63 21.59 13.55
C GLY A 41 -7.85 22.97 14.15
N ARG A 42 -8.75 23.78 13.56
CA ARG A 42 -9.11 25.10 14.08
C ARG A 42 -9.78 25.07 15.46
N LEU A 43 -10.50 23.99 15.78
CA LEU A 43 -11.12 23.81 17.10
C LEU A 43 -10.09 23.40 18.16
N ALA A 44 -8.94 22.87 17.76
CA ALA A 44 -7.89 22.41 18.65
C ALA A 44 -6.83 23.49 18.89
N ILE A 45 -6.96 24.17 20.02
CA ILE A 45 -6.00 25.22 20.43
C ILE A 45 -4.61 24.57 20.63
N GLY A 46 -3.61 25.06 19.88
CA GLY A 46 -2.21 24.68 20.03
C GLY A 46 -1.79 23.35 19.37
N SER A 47 -2.66 22.68 18.63
CA SER A 47 -2.33 21.41 17.95
C SER A 47 -2.93 21.25 16.55
N GLU A 48 -3.33 22.35 15.91
CA GLU A 48 -3.94 22.37 14.57
C GLU A 48 -3.14 21.56 13.53
N SER A 49 -1.84 21.85 13.39
CA SER A 49 -0.95 21.16 12.44
C SER A 49 -0.87 19.66 12.68
N ARG A 50 -0.86 19.24 13.95
CA ARG A 50 -0.76 17.84 14.35
C ARG A 50 -1.99 17.06 13.91
N ILE A 51 -3.19 17.63 14.09
CA ILE A 51 -4.45 16.98 13.70
C ILE A 51 -4.54 16.82 12.18
N ILE A 52 -4.14 17.85 11.43
CA ILE A 52 -4.17 17.82 9.96
C ILE A 52 -3.23 16.70 9.44
N ILE A 53 -2.00 16.62 9.96
CA ILE A 53 -1.02 15.60 9.56
C ILE A 53 -1.49 14.21 9.96
N ASP A 54 -1.91 14.03 11.21
CA ASP A 54 -2.33 12.73 11.74
C ASP A 54 -3.54 12.17 10.98
N MET A 55 -4.59 12.98 10.78
CA MET A 55 -5.77 12.58 10.04
C MET A 55 -5.49 12.40 8.54
N GLY A 56 -4.68 13.27 7.94
CA GLY A 56 -4.33 13.20 6.52
C GLY A 56 -3.55 11.93 6.19
N LEU A 57 -2.48 11.66 6.95
CA LEU A 57 -1.66 10.47 6.77
C LEU A 57 -2.41 9.18 7.16
N SER A 58 -3.20 9.20 8.23
CA SER A 58 -4.04 8.05 8.62
C SER A 58 -5.09 7.73 7.55
N GLY A 59 -5.73 8.77 6.99
CA GLY A 59 -6.64 8.63 5.86
C GLY A 59 -5.92 8.03 4.64
N MET A 60 -4.74 8.54 4.30
CA MET A 60 -3.92 8.01 3.22
C MET A 60 -3.60 6.51 3.41
N THR A 61 -3.25 6.06 4.62
CA THR A 61 -3.03 4.64 4.89
C THR A 61 -4.31 3.82 4.74
N ILE A 62 -5.41 4.19 5.41
CA ILE A 62 -6.65 3.40 5.42
C ILE A 62 -7.22 3.25 4.00
N PHE A 63 -7.38 4.36 3.29
CA PHE A 63 -7.92 4.35 1.93
C PHE A 63 -6.93 3.78 0.93
N GLY A 64 -5.63 4.02 1.13
CA GLY A 64 -4.57 3.40 0.34
C GLY A 64 -4.61 1.88 0.42
N VAL A 65 -4.82 1.30 1.62
CA VAL A 65 -4.90 -0.15 1.81
C VAL A 65 -6.13 -0.72 1.12
N ILE A 66 -7.31 -0.11 1.33
CA ILE A 66 -8.55 -0.54 0.66
C ILE A 66 -8.35 -0.53 -0.86
N TYR A 67 -7.72 0.52 -1.39
CA TYR A 67 -7.47 0.64 -2.81
C TYR A 67 -6.41 -0.34 -3.33
N SER A 68 -5.34 -0.57 -2.57
CA SER A 68 -4.30 -1.54 -2.91
C SER A 68 -4.85 -2.96 -3.04
N ILE A 69 -5.77 -3.33 -2.14
CA ILE A 69 -6.50 -4.60 -2.19
C ILE A 69 -7.40 -4.62 -3.43
N TYR A 70 -8.24 -3.59 -3.62
CA TYR A 70 -9.12 -3.49 -4.79
C TYR A 70 -8.37 -3.63 -6.13
N LEU A 71 -7.26 -2.92 -6.27
CA LEU A 71 -6.41 -2.97 -7.46
C LEU A 71 -5.73 -4.33 -7.67
N GLY A 72 -5.22 -4.93 -6.59
CA GLY A 72 -4.62 -6.26 -6.65
C GLY A 72 -5.62 -7.33 -7.09
N LEU A 73 -6.88 -7.22 -6.68
CA LEU A 73 -7.95 -8.14 -7.04
C LEU A 73 -8.45 -7.93 -8.47
N GLY A 74 -8.79 -6.69 -8.83
CA GLY A 74 -9.47 -6.35 -10.08
C GLY A 74 -8.70 -6.76 -11.34
N LEU A 75 -7.39 -6.93 -11.23
CA LEU A 75 -6.53 -7.24 -12.37
C LEU A 75 -6.37 -8.72 -12.67
N VAL A 76 -6.42 -9.62 -11.69
CA VAL A 76 -6.21 -11.06 -11.97
C VAL A 76 -7.55 -11.78 -12.02
N THR A 77 -8.46 -11.52 -11.10
CA THR A 77 -9.76 -12.21 -11.10
C THR A 77 -10.69 -11.70 -12.19
N GLY A 78 -10.64 -10.40 -12.52
CA GLY A 78 -11.42 -9.84 -13.62
C GLY A 78 -11.00 -10.38 -15.00
N GLU A 79 -9.72 -10.73 -15.18
CA GLU A 79 -9.22 -11.36 -16.41
C GLU A 79 -9.49 -12.87 -16.45
N ILE A 80 -9.41 -13.56 -15.29
CA ILE A 80 -9.76 -14.98 -15.15
C ILE A 80 -11.25 -15.21 -15.41
N GLU A 81 -12.14 -14.38 -14.86
CA GLU A 81 -13.60 -14.56 -14.98
C GLU A 81 -14.14 -14.21 -16.37
N ARG A 82 -13.48 -13.32 -17.13
CA ARG A 82 -13.94 -12.89 -18.46
C ARG A 82 -13.45 -13.77 -19.63
N ARG A 83 -12.82 -14.93 -19.38
CA ARG A 83 -12.17 -15.78 -20.43
C ARG A 83 -11.20 -15.01 -21.34
N THR A 84 -10.71 -13.85 -20.92
CA THR A 84 -9.86 -12.99 -21.76
C THR A 84 -8.38 -13.39 -21.68
N ILE A 85 -8.03 -14.23 -20.70
CA ILE A 85 -6.70 -14.84 -20.56
C ILE A 85 -6.31 -15.63 -21.80
N ASP A 86 -7.24 -16.32 -22.45
CA ASP A 86 -6.95 -17.13 -23.65
C ASP A 86 -6.64 -16.25 -24.89
N VAL A 87 -7.16 -15.02 -24.94
CA VAL A 87 -6.92 -14.05 -26.02
C VAL A 87 -5.63 -13.24 -25.79
N VAL A 88 -5.20 -13.07 -24.55
CA VAL A 88 -3.94 -12.38 -24.21
C VAL A 88 -2.74 -13.35 -24.26
N LEU A 89 -2.93 -14.62 -23.88
CA LEU A 89 -1.89 -15.67 -23.98
C LEU A 89 -1.59 -16.12 -25.42
N SER A 90 -2.39 -15.72 -26.41
CA SER A 90 -2.11 -15.96 -27.83
C SER A 90 -0.99 -15.05 -28.38
N ARG A 91 -0.47 -14.10 -27.56
CA ARG A 91 0.77 -13.36 -27.84
C ARG A 91 1.91 -13.92 -26.99
N PRO A 92 3.14 -14.06 -27.51
CA PRO A 92 4.26 -14.71 -26.83
C PRO A 92 4.84 -13.83 -25.72
N VAL A 93 4.10 -13.67 -24.63
CA VAL A 93 4.49 -12.94 -23.42
C VAL A 93 4.71 -13.96 -22.32
N ARG A 94 5.92 -13.97 -21.76
CA ARG A 94 6.25 -14.88 -20.65
C ARG A 94 5.51 -14.44 -19.39
N ARG A 95 5.00 -15.40 -18.60
CA ARG A 95 4.17 -15.17 -17.39
C ARG A 95 4.81 -14.17 -16.41
N TYR A 96 6.13 -14.24 -16.21
CA TYR A 96 6.86 -13.29 -15.36
C TYR A 96 6.84 -11.84 -15.88
N GLN A 97 6.88 -11.62 -17.20
CA GLN A 97 6.88 -10.27 -17.80
C GLN A 97 5.52 -9.61 -17.63
N PHE A 98 4.46 -10.41 -17.75
CA PHE A 98 3.10 -9.95 -17.53
C PHE A 98 2.87 -9.53 -16.08
N LEU A 99 3.21 -10.40 -15.12
CA LEU A 99 2.99 -10.11 -13.70
C LEU A 99 3.85 -8.94 -13.20
N ALA A 100 5.13 -8.90 -13.58
CA ALA A 100 6.02 -7.80 -13.19
C ALA A 100 5.58 -6.45 -13.80
N GLY A 101 5.18 -6.44 -15.08
CA GLY A 101 4.66 -5.22 -15.72
C GLY A 101 3.37 -4.74 -15.06
N LYS A 102 2.47 -5.66 -14.74
CA LYS A 102 1.20 -5.37 -14.08
C LYS A 102 1.41 -4.78 -12.68
N TYR A 103 2.30 -5.39 -11.89
CA TYR A 103 2.67 -4.87 -10.57
C TYR A 103 3.28 -3.47 -10.65
N LEU A 104 4.19 -3.22 -11.59
CA LEU A 104 4.76 -1.87 -11.80
C LEU A 104 3.68 -0.84 -12.18
N GLY A 105 2.71 -1.21 -13.01
CA GLY A 105 1.57 -0.34 -13.34
C GLY A 105 0.70 0.01 -12.12
N LEU A 106 0.48 -0.97 -11.23
CA LEU A 106 -0.19 -0.74 -9.95
C LEU A 106 0.60 0.19 -9.02
N LEU A 107 1.91 -0.03 -8.92
CA LEU A 107 2.80 0.82 -8.14
C LEU A 107 2.81 2.27 -8.62
N LEU A 108 2.76 2.50 -9.93
CA LEU A 108 2.63 3.85 -10.48
C LEU A 108 1.29 4.48 -10.13
N THR A 109 0.21 3.70 -10.16
CA THR A 109 -1.15 4.19 -9.83
C THR A 109 -1.24 4.59 -8.36
N LEU A 110 -0.71 3.74 -7.47
CA LEU A 110 -0.62 4.04 -6.05
C LEU A 110 0.29 5.23 -5.79
N GLY A 111 1.44 5.31 -6.46
CA GLY A 111 2.37 6.43 -6.34
C GLY A 111 1.72 7.76 -6.73
N ALA A 112 0.98 7.79 -7.84
CA ALA A 112 0.23 8.98 -8.26
C ALA A 112 -0.84 9.38 -7.23
N GLY A 113 -1.57 8.41 -6.68
CA GLY A 113 -2.54 8.67 -5.61
C GLY A 113 -1.88 9.20 -4.34
N CYS A 114 -0.76 8.60 -3.92
CA CYS A 114 0.02 9.02 -2.75
C CYS A 114 0.54 10.45 -2.92
N LEU A 115 1.13 10.77 -4.08
CA LEU A 115 1.63 12.11 -4.40
C LEU A 115 0.51 13.16 -4.35
N PHE A 116 -0.63 12.85 -4.97
CA PHE A 116 -1.77 13.75 -4.95
C PHE A 116 -2.24 14.02 -3.51
N MET A 117 -2.25 13.01 -2.65
CA MET A 117 -2.61 13.16 -1.24
C MET A 117 -1.60 13.96 -0.43
N THR A 118 -0.31 13.70 -0.62
CA THR A 118 0.75 14.47 0.04
C THR A 118 0.63 15.95 -0.30
N ILE A 119 0.40 16.27 -1.57
CA ILE A 119 0.18 17.66 -2.03
C ILE A 119 -1.08 18.26 -1.40
N ALA A 120 -2.17 17.48 -1.28
CA ALA A 120 -3.39 17.97 -0.66
C ALA A 120 -3.21 18.29 0.84
N ILE A 121 -2.45 17.45 1.57
CA ILE A 121 -2.11 17.69 2.98
C ILE A 121 -1.19 18.91 3.11
N ASP A 122 -0.18 19.04 2.25
CA ASP A 122 0.71 20.21 2.23
C ASP A 122 -0.07 21.51 1.99
N LEU A 123 -1.01 21.50 1.03
CA LEU A 123 -1.87 22.65 0.74
C LEU A 123 -2.81 22.98 1.91
N ALA A 124 -3.34 21.96 2.57
CA ALA A 124 -4.16 22.12 3.77
C ALA A 124 -3.35 22.79 4.91
N LEU A 125 -2.11 22.35 5.13
CA LEU A 125 -1.23 22.97 6.12
C LEU A 125 -0.85 24.40 5.77
N LEU A 126 -0.54 24.68 4.50
CA LEU A 126 -0.26 26.04 4.02
C LEU A 126 -1.44 26.98 4.30
N TYR A 127 -2.66 26.50 4.07
CA TYR A 127 -3.88 27.26 4.34
C TYR A 127 -4.14 27.47 5.84
N ALA A 128 -3.85 26.47 6.67
CA ALA A 128 -4.03 26.55 8.12
C ALA A 128 -3.00 27.50 8.78
N GLN A 129 -1.72 27.39 8.41
CA GLN A 129 -0.63 28.12 9.05
C GLN A 129 -0.35 29.49 8.41
N GLY A 130 -0.80 29.73 7.18
CA GLY A 130 -0.54 30.97 6.45
C GLY A 130 0.91 31.14 5.97
N GLY A 131 1.72 30.07 5.96
CA GLY A 131 3.13 30.12 5.57
C GLY A 131 3.76 28.74 5.36
N PHE A 132 4.95 28.73 4.76
CA PHE A 132 5.75 27.51 4.56
C PHE A 132 6.56 27.22 5.83
N ASP A 133 6.32 26.07 6.46
CA ASP A 133 7.03 25.62 7.66
C ASP A 133 7.81 24.32 7.38
N ALA A 134 8.85 24.06 8.19
CA ALA A 134 9.67 22.85 8.12
C ALA A 134 8.88 21.55 8.32
N LEU A 135 7.65 21.62 8.85
CA LEU A 135 6.71 20.51 8.94
C LEU A 135 6.32 19.94 7.57
N GLN A 136 6.19 20.78 6.54
CA GLN A 136 5.77 20.34 5.20
C GLN A 136 6.80 19.38 4.61
N LEU A 137 8.09 19.68 4.78
CA LEU A 137 9.18 18.79 4.35
C LEU A 137 9.20 17.44 5.07
N LYS A 138 8.64 17.35 6.29
CA LYS A 138 8.62 16.11 7.09
C LYS A 138 7.51 15.14 6.64
N ILE A 139 6.48 15.63 5.93
CA ILE A 139 5.38 14.78 5.43
C ILE A 139 5.87 13.87 4.30
N TRP A 140 6.77 14.35 3.46
CA TRP A 140 7.25 13.62 2.28
C TRP A 140 7.90 12.27 2.63
N PRO A 141 8.83 12.18 3.60
CA PRO A 141 9.33 10.91 4.09
C PRO A 141 8.24 9.96 4.61
N ALA A 142 7.27 10.47 5.36
CA ALA A 142 6.19 9.66 5.92
C ALA A 142 5.26 9.12 4.82
N ALA A 143 4.89 9.96 3.86
CA ALA A 143 4.10 9.57 2.70
C ALA A 143 4.83 8.52 1.84
N TYR A 144 6.15 8.64 1.71
CA TYR A 144 6.98 7.65 1.03
C TYR A 144 6.99 6.29 1.75
N LEU A 145 7.09 6.27 3.09
CA LEU A 145 7.00 5.03 3.86
C LEU A 145 5.61 4.38 3.75
N ILE A 146 4.53 5.18 3.78
CA ILE A 146 3.17 4.68 3.51
C ILE A 146 3.10 4.10 2.10
N TYR A 147 3.68 4.75 1.10
CA TYR A 147 3.74 4.21 -0.26
C TYR A 147 4.44 2.84 -0.33
N LEU A 148 5.55 2.66 0.37
CA LEU A 148 6.25 1.37 0.46
C LEU A 148 5.41 0.29 1.16
N GLU A 149 4.69 0.66 2.22
CA GLU A 149 3.73 -0.22 2.88
C GLU A 149 2.64 -0.69 1.89
N LEU A 150 2.03 0.25 1.17
CA LEU A 150 1.03 -0.07 0.15
C LEU A 150 1.62 -0.92 -0.99
N ALA A 151 2.89 -0.72 -1.34
CA ALA A 151 3.59 -1.53 -2.34
C ALA A 151 3.70 -3.01 -1.91
N ILE A 152 4.00 -3.26 -0.64
CA ILE A 152 4.02 -4.61 -0.05
C ILE A 152 2.62 -5.21 -0.05
N VAL A 153 1.61 -4.49 0.47
CA VAL A 153 0.22 -4.97 0.51
C VAL A 153 -0.28 -5.31 -0.90
N THR A 154 0.03 -4.49 -1.89
CA THR A 154 -0.33 -4.75 -3.29
C THR A 154 0.31 -6.03 -3.84
N SER A 155 1.58 -6.28 -3.52
CA SER A 155 2.26 -7.51 -3.96
C SER A 155 1.60 -8.77 -3.38
N ILE A 156 1.16 -8.70 -2.12
CA ILE A 156 0.45 -9.77 -1.42
C ILE A 156 -0.95 -9.97 -2.01
N ALA A 157 -1.67 -8.88 -2.28
CA ALA A 157 -2.97 -8.89 -2.95
C ALA A 157 -2.89 -9.61 -4.31
N LEU A 158 -1.89 -9.25 -5.12
CA LEU A 158 -1.63 -9.90 -6.40
C LEU A 158 -1.31 -11.39 -6.23
N MET A 159 -0.48 -11.74 -5.25
CA MET A 159 -0.14 -13.15 -4.98
C MET A 159 -1.40 -13.96 -4.66
N PHE A 160 -2.24 -13.51 -3.73
CA PHE A 160 -3.47 -14.24 -3.38
C PHE A 160 -4.48 -14.31 -4.53
N SER A 161 -4.61 -13.23 -5.30
CA SER A 161 -5.50 -13.19 -6.48
C SER A 161 -5.14 -14.23 -7.55
N SER A 162 -3.90 -14.72 -7.57
CA SER A 162 -3.43 -15.69 -8.56
C SER A 162 -3.97 -17.11 -8.38
N PHE A 163 -4.42 -17.46 -7.17
CA PHE A 163 -4.87 -18.83 -6.85
C PHE A 163 -6.19 -18.90 -6.07
N SER A 164 -6.69 -17.78 -5.56
CA SER A 164 -7.88 -17.74 -4.72
C SER A 164 -9.01 -16.93 -5.35
N SER A 165 -10.23 -17.05 -4.82
CA SER A 165 -11.38 -16.25 -5.24
C SER A 165 -11.17 -14.76 -4.87
N PRO A 166 -11.84 -13.81 -5.55
CA PRO A 166 -11.67 -12.38 -5.25
C PRO A 166 -11.95 -12.06 -3.78
N ALA A 167 -13.04 -12.58 -3.23
CA ALA A 167 -13.44 -12.32 -1.85
C ALA A 167 -12.45 -12.90 -0.82
N LEU A 168 -11.98 -14.13 -1.05
CA LEU A 168 -11.02 -14.79 -0.16
C LEU A 168 -9.65 -14.11 -0.24
N SER A 169 -9.23 -13.70 -1.43
CA SER A 169 -7.98 -12.94 -1.64
C SER A 169 -8.02 -11.59 -0.92
N ALA A 170 -9.16 -10.89 -0.97
CA ALA A 170 -9.36 -9.65 -0.24
C ALA A 170 -9.21 -9.85 1.26
N LEU A 171 -9.91 -10.88 1.79
CA LEU A 171 -9.90 -11.24 3.19
C LEU A 171 -8.49 -11.60 3.67
N LEU A 172 -7.77 -12.48 2.95
CA LEU A 172 -6.42 -12.89 3.31
C LEU A 172 -5.45 -11.71 3.30
N THR A 173 -5.53 -10.84 2.29
CA THR A 173 -4.67 -9.66 2.21
C THR A 173 -4.95 -8.70 3.36
N LEU A 174 -6.22 -8.48 3.69
CA LEU A 174 -6.62 -7.66 4.84
C LEU A 174 -6.11 -8.24 6.16
N LEU A 175 -6.22 -9.56 6.36
CA LEU A 175 -5.70 -10.23 7.56
C LEU A 175 -4.18 -10.08 7.66
N VAL A 176 -3.44 -10.30 6.56
CA VAL A 176 -1.99 -10.12 6.53
C VAL A 176 -1.61 -8.67 6.83
N TYR A 177 -2.35 -7.69 6.27
CA TYR A 177 -2.15 -6.28 6.57
C TYR A 177 -2.38 -5.98 8.05
N LEU A 178 -3.51 -6.40 8.62
CA LEU A 178 -3.84 -6.15 10.03
C LEU A 178 -2.80 -6.78 10.96
N ILE A 179 -2.43 -8.03 10.73
CA ILE A 179 -1.43 -8.69 11.58
C ILE A 179 -0.05 -8.06 11.41
N GLY A 180 0.34 -7.66 10.18
CA GLY A 180 1.61 -7.00 9.93
C GLY A 180 1.70 -5.59 10.52
N ARG A 181 0.59 -4.84 10.54
CA ARG A 181 0.48 -3.49 11.10
C ARG A 181 0.48 -3.49 12.62
N TRP A 182 -0.24 -4.44 13.22
CA TRP A 182 -0.41 -4.56 14.68
C TRP A 182 0.52 -5.62 15.30
N GLY A 183 1.48 -6.15 14.54
CA GLY A 183 2.38 -7.22 14.96
C GLY A 183 3.11 -6.95 16.28
N PRO A 184 3.71 -5.76 16.48
CA PRO A 184 4.36 -5.40 17.75
C PRO A 184 3.42 -5.43 18.95
N ASP A 185 2.19 -4.91 18.79
CA ASP A 185 1.18 -4.88 19.85
C ASP A 185 0.70 -6.30 20.19
N LEU A 186 0.53 -7.15 19.17
CA LEU A 186 0.19 -8.56 19.36
C LEU A 186 1.29 -9.31 20.13
N ASP A 187 2.57 -9.09 19.84
CA ASP A 187 3.68 -9.70 20.59
C ASP A 187 3.64 -9.25 22.07
N GLN A 188 3.41 -7.96 22.32
CA GLN A 188 3.27 -7.44 23.68
C GLN A 188 2.10 -8.09 24.45
N LEU A 189 0.97 -8.31 23.79
CA LEU A 189 -0.17 -9.01 24.39
C LEU A 189 0.16 -10.48 24.70
N THR A 190 0.87 -11.19 23.80
CA THR A 190 1.25 -12.60 24.07
C THR A 190 2.20 -12.74 25.25
N ARG A 191 3.06 -11.75 25.50
CA ARG A 191 3.95 -11.72 26.67
C ARG A 191 3.20 -11.51 27.97
N THR A 192 2.13 -10.72 27.94
CA THR A 192 1.28 -10.44 29.12
C THR A 192 0.35 -11.61 29.46
N VAL A 193 -0.19 -12.32 28.45
CA VAL A 193 -1.17 -13.40 28.63
C VAL A 193 -0.52 -14.76 28.98
N GLY A 194 0.80 -14.90 28.87
CA GLY A 194 1.57 -16.01 29.46
C GLY A 194 1.45 -17.39 28.78
N SER A 195 0.56 -17.60 27.81
CA SER A 195 0.36 -18.92 27.17
C SER A 195 1.54 -19.33 26.27
N THR A 196 2.04 -20.56 26.44
CA THR A 196 3.19 -21.08 25.67
C THR A 196 2.85 -21.29 24.19
N ALA A 197 1.63 -21.74 23.90
CA ALA A 197 1.13 -21.91 22.53
C ALA A 197 0.97 -20.56 21.80
N GLY A 198 0.47 -19.53 22.50
CA GLY A 198 0.34 -18.18 21.95
C GLY A 198 1.69 -17.56 21.59
N ARG A 199 2.73 -17.81 22.39
CA ARG A 199 4.11 -17.35 22.10
C ARG A 199 4.72 -18.00 20.87
N VAL A 200 4.47 -19.30 20.64
CA VAL A 200 5.00 -20.02 19.47
C VAL A 200 4.30 -19.56 18.20
N ILE A 201 2.96 -19.49 18.22
CA ILE A 201 2.17 -19.00 17.09
C ILE A 201 2.52 -17.55 16.79
N GLY A 202 2.59 -16.69 17.81
CA GLY A 202 2.96 -15.27 17.67
C GLY A 202 4.33 -15.08 17.02
N ARG A 203 5.35 -15.87 17.42
CA ARG A 203 6.68 -15.81 16.77
C ARG A 203 6.67 -16.26 15.32
N LEU A 204 5.98 -17.36 15.00
CA LEU A 204 5.88 -17.86 13.63
C LEU A 204 5.22 -16.83 12.71
N VAL A 205 4.12 -16.25 13.19
CA VAL A 205 3.39 -15.20 12.49
C VAL A 205 4.24 -13.94 12.30
N TYR A 206 4.95 -13.49 13.35
CA TYR A 206 5.82 -12.31 13.30
C TYR A 206 6.99 -12.46 12.30
N HIS A 207 7.53 -13.67 12.14
CA HIS A 207 8.63 -13.92 11.21
C HIS A 207 8.19 -14.15 9.77
N LEU A 208 7.01 -14.74 9.55
CA LEU A 208 6.48 -15.02 8.22
C LEU A 208 5.78 -13.81 7.58
N LEU A 209 5.12 -12.99 8.39
CA LEU A 209 4.36 -11.84 7.92
C LEU A 209 5.23 -10.58 7.82
N PRO A 210 4.88 -9.66 6.91
CA PRO A 210 5.64 -8.42 6.78
C PRO A 210 5.43 -7.57 8.03
N ASN A 211 6.52 -7.04 8.59
CA ASN A 211 6.43 -6.08 9.69
C ASN A 211 6.12 -4.69 9.12
N LEU A 212 4.83 -4.43 8.89
CA LEU A 212 4.34 -3.16 8.34
C LEU A 212 4.38 -2.02 9.35
N ALA A 213 4.48 -2.32 10.65
CA ALA A 213 4.59 -1.31 11.70
C ALA A 213 5.83 -0.42 11.53
N ASN A 214 6.92 -0.95 10.95
CA ASN A 214 8.15 -0.18 10.69
C ASN A 214 7.93 1.00 9.70
N PHE A 215 6.88 0.95 8.88
CA PHE A 215 6.54 2.00 7.92
C PHE A 215 5.61 3.07 8.51
N ASN A 216 5.04 2.81 9.70
CA ASN A 216 4.10 3.72 10.34
C ASN A 216 4.83 4.82 11.11
N THR A 217 5.16 5.92 10.43
CA THR A 217 5.80 7.09 11.06
C THR A 217 4.85 8.27 11.28
N ILE A 218 3.54 8.00 11.32
CA ILE A 218 2.49 9.04 11.36
C ILE A 218 2.62 9.84 12.66
N ASN A 219 2.76 9.14 13.80
CA ASN A 219 2.82 9.76 15.11
C ASN A 219 4.06 10.65 15.27
N GLU A 220 5.23 10.17 14.84
CA GLU A 220 6.48 10.92 14.85
C GLU A 220 6.35 12.20 14.00
N THR A 221 5.81 12.06 12.79
CA THR A 221 5.62 13.19 11.86
C THR A 221 4.62 14.20 12.40
N ALA A 222 3.54 13.74 13.02
CA ALA A 222 2.52 14.59 13.63
C ALA A 222 3.05 15.35 14.87
N ARG A 223 4.06 14.80 15.58
CA ARG A 223 4.81 15.51 16.63
C ARG A 223 5.87 16.47 16.07
N GLY A 224 6.08 16.49 14.75
CA GLY A 224 7.13 17.27 14.11
C GLY A 224 8.51 16.64 14.20
N GLU A 225 8.63 15.36 14.53
CA GLU A 225 9.89 14.62 14.51
C GLU A 225 10.24 14.28 13.04
N ALA A 226 11.51 14.43 12.68
CA ALA A 226 11.97 14.05 11.34
C ALA A 226 12.23 12.54 11.29
N VAL A 227 11.77 11.89 10.23
CA VAL A 227 12.07 10.47 10.00
C VAL A 227 13.56 10.32 9.69
N PRO A 228 14.32 9.50 10.44
CA PRO A 228 15.74 9.31 10.18
C PRO A 228 15.98 8.72 8.78
N VAL A 229 16.93 9.29 8.03
CA VAL A 229 17.27 8.84 6.66
C VAL A 229 17.69 7.37 6.63
N ILE A 230 18.35 6.90 7.68
CA ILE A 230 18.74 5.50 7.81
C ILE A 230 17.53 4.56 7.88
N THR A 231 16.45 4.97 8.57
CA THR A 231 15.20 4.21 8.67
C THR A 231 14.54 4.11 7.30
N ILE A 232 14.53 5.22 6.54
CA ILE A 232 14.00 5.23 5.16
C ILE A 232 14.79 4.24 4.29
N GLY A 233 16.12 4.27 4.36
CA GLY A 233 16.98 3.37 3.59
C GLY A 233 16.74 1.89 3.91
N TRP A 234 16.69 1.53 5.20
CA TRP A 234 16.42 0.15 5.62
C TRP A 234 15.03 -0.29 5.19
N ASN A 235 13.99 0.51 5.47
CA ASN A 235 12.61 0.16 5.10
C ASN A 235 12.43 0.04 3.58
N SER A 236 13.15 0.84 2.79
CA SER A 236 13.17 0.73 1.32
C SER A 236 13.79 -0.59 0.85
N LEU A 237 14.93 -0.97 1.43
CA LEU A 237 15.58 -2.25 1.13
C LEU A 237 14.70 -3.43 1.53
N TYR A 238 14.11 -3.37 2.73
CA TYR A 238 13.18 -4.37 3.23
C TYR A 238 11.98 -4.53 2.30
N ALA A 239 11.33 -3.43 1.91
CA ALA A 239 10.21 -3.45 0.97
C ALA A 239 10.61 -4.04 -0.38
N ALA A 240 11.75 -3.63 -0.95
CA ALA A 240 12.23 -4.15 -2.23
C ALA A 240 12.49 -5.66 -2.19
N CYS A 241 13.15 -6.16 -1.14
CA CYS A 241 13.40 -7.59 -0.94
C CYS A 241 12.09 -8.37 -0.77
N TYR A 242 11.19 -7.88 0.08
CA TYR A 242 9.92 -8.55 0.37
C TYR A 242 9.02 -8.62 -0.88
N VAL A 243 8.85 -7.48 -1.56
CA VAL A 243 8.10 -7.40 -2.82
C VAL A 243 8.67 -8.35 -3.87
N THR A 244 9.99 -8.38 -4.03
CA THR A 244 10.65 -9.26 -5.00
C THR A 244 10.38 -10.74 -4.66
N ALA A 245 10.47 -11.11 -3.38
CA ALA A 245 10.17 -12.46 -2.92
C ALA A 245 8.71 -12.86 -3.16
N VAL A 246 7.75 -11.97 -2.85
CA VAL A 246 6.31 -12.21 -3.05
C VAL A 246 5.96 -12.31 -4.53
N ILE A 247 6.50 -11.42 -5.37
CA ILE A 247 6.29 -11.48 -6.82
C ILE A 247 6.90 -12.76 -7.40
N ALA A 248 8.11 -13.14 -6.97
CA ALA A 248 8.72 -14.40 -7.39
C ALA A 248 7.87 -15.62 -7.00
N ALA A 249 7.35 -15.65 -5.77
CA ALA A 249 6.43 -16.69 -5.32
C ALA A 249 5.14 -16.71 -6.16
N SER A 250 4.58 -15.54 -6.47
CA SER A 250 3.40 -15.43 -7.33
C SER A 250 3.65 -15.93 -8.76
N VAL A 251 4.82 -15.66 -9.34
CA VAL A 251 5.22 -16.22 -10.65
C VAL A 251 5.27 -17.75 -10.60
N LEU A 252 5.88 -18.33 -9.56
CA LEU A 252 5.99 -19.79 -9.41
C LEU A 252 4.63 -20.46 -9.27
N ILE A 253 3.71 -19.87 -8.51
CA ILE A 253 2.33 -20.35 -8.36
C ILE A 253 1.60 -20.27 -9.71
N PHE A 254 1.76 -19.15 -10.43
CA PHE A 254 1.10 -18.92 -11.71
C PHE A 254 1.65 -19.84 -12.83
N GLU A 255 2.92 -20.25 -12.79
CA GLU A 255 3.50 -21.20 -13.74
C GLU A 255 2.95 -22.63 -13.57
N ARG A 256 2.67 -23.06 -12.35
CA ARG A 256 2.13 -24.39 -12.06
C ARG A 256 0.64 -24.54 -12.43
N ARG A 257 -0.06 -23.44 -12.62
CA ARG A 257 -1.47 -23.44 -13.03
C ARG A 257 -1.54 -23.68 -14.54
N ASN A 258 -1.91 -24.90 -14.93
CA ASN A 258 -2.34 -25.20 -16.29
C ASN A 258 -3.78 -24.72 -16.44
N PHE A 259 -3.98 -23.60 -17.14
CA PHE A 259 -5.30 -23.23 -17.64
C PHE A 259 -5.70 -24.29 -18.67
N LYS A 260 -6.57 -25.21 -18.29
CA LYS A 260 -7.26 -26.15 -19.18
C LYS A 260 -8.69 -25.68 -19.36
#